data_AF-A0AAF0LCG7-F1
#
_entry.id   AF-A0AAF0LCG7-F1
#
_cell.length_a   1.000
_cell.length_b   1.000
_cell.length_c   1.000
_cell.angle_alpha   90.00
_cell.angle_beta   90.00
_cell.angle_gamma   90.00
#
_symmetry.space_group_name_H-M   'P 1'
#
loop_
_entity.id
_entity.type
_entity.pdbx_description
1 polymer ?
#
loop_
_entity_poly.entity_id
_entity_poly.type
_entity_poly.pdbx_seq_one_letter_code
_entity_poly.pdbx_strand_id
1 'polypeptide(L)'
;MIPSVAQQLLAVRRTMATTVLPAIDPAQPFAAEQAGLILATLDRVLDVQASEYRYDVVEHADATALERALAALGSADAPSAGADTGDVRDADSDSDDTEVPDDLDELRASTTAAAKRAERRFRDLLTTDRADAARALMAHAARRSTERELAAARMTGFPRAVGSIAEVLARQATSSFGDVAVPADGEVTTR
;
A
#
# COMPACT_ATOMS: atom_id res chain seq x y z
N MET A 1 -8.55 -7.63 32.10
CA MET A 1 -8.49 -7.14 30.71
C MET A 1 -7.17 -6.41 30.55
N ILE A 2 -6.30 -6.86 29.65
CA ILE A 2 -5.03 -6.19 29.35
C ILE A 2 -5.35 -5.11 28.30
N PRO A 3 -5.03 -3.83 28.53
CA PRO A 3 -5.30 -2.78 27.56
C PRO A 3 -4.46 -2.99 26.30
N SER A 4 -5.09 -2.81 25.13
CA SER A 4 -4.41 -2.85 23.84
C SER A 4 -3.33 -1.77 23.73
N VAL A 5 -2.36 -1.96 22.84
CA VAL A 5 -1.30 -0.97 22.58
C VAL A 5 -1.90 0.38 22.19
N ALA A 6 -2.95 0.40 21.35
CA ALA A 6 -3.64 1.63 20.98
C ALA A 6 -4.25 2.36 22.19
N GLN A 7 -4.87 1.62 23.12
CA GLN A 7 -5.39 2.19 24.37
C GLN A 7 -4.28 2.74 25.27
N GLN A 8 -3.14 2.05 25.35
CA GLN A 8 -1.98 2.51 26.10
C GLN A 8 -1.40 3.81 25.50
N LEU A 9 -1.21 3.85 24.17
CA LEU A 9 -0.72 5.04 23.46
C LEU A 9 -1.69 6.24 23.61
N LEU A 10 -3.00 6.00 23.51
CA LEU A 10 -4.02 7.04 23.75
C LEU A 10 -3.96 7.57 25.19
N ALA A 11 -3.74 6.70 26.18
CA ALA A 11 -3.60 7.10 27.57
C ALA A 11 -2.34 7.95 27.81
N VAL A 12 -1.20 7.54 27.24
CA VAL A 12 0.07 8.30 27.30
C VAL A 12 -0.10 9.66 26.63
N ARG A 13 -0.66 9.69 25.41
CA ARG A 13 -0.94 10.92 24.68
C ARG A 13 -1.83 11.87 25.49
N ARG A 14 -2.92 11.36 26.07
CA ARG A 14 -3.82 12.15 26.92
C ARG A 14 -3.07 12.74 28.11
N THR A 15 -2.29 11.93 28.80
CA THR A 15 -1.49 12.36 29.96
C THR A 15 -0.47 13.44 29.58
N MET A 16 0.21 13.27 28.45
CA MET A 16 1.12 14.28 27.91
C MET A 16 0.41 15.61 27.66
N ALA A 17 -0.75 15.58 27.00
CA ALA A 17 -1.48 16.78 26.64
C ALA A 17 -2.14 17.49 27.83
N THR A 18 -2.72 16.74 28.78
CA THR A 18 -3.53 17.32 29.87
C THR A 18 -2.76 17.54 31.16
N THR A 19 -1.63 16.87 31.34
CA THR A 19 -0.89 16.88 32.61
C THR A 19 0.54 17.34 32.43
N VAL A 20 1.30 16.73 31.51
CA VAL A 20 2.73 17.04 31.37
C VAL A 20 2.94 18.40 30.73
N LEU A 21 2.37 18.64 29.54
CA LEU A 21 2.56 19.88 28.80
C LEU A 21 2.16 21.13 29.60
N PRO A 22 1.01 21.15 30.32
CA PRO A 22 0.63 22.31 31.14
C PRO A 22 1.49 22.49 32.40
N ALA A 23 2.19 21.44 32.86
CA ALA A 23 3.05 21.50 34.04
C ALA A 23 4.49 21.95 33.72
N ILE A 24 4.84 22.10 32.43
CA ILE A 24 6.15 22.61 32.02
C ILE A 24 6.24 24.10 32.37
N ASP A 25 7.32 24.47 33.03
CA ASP A 25 7.64 25.86 33.33
C ASP A 25 7.73 26.69 32.04
N PRO A 26 6.96 27.79 31.89
CA PRO A 26 7.04 28.69 30.75
C PRO A 26 8.44 29.27 30.49
N ALA A 27 9.31 29.31 31.50
CA ALA A 27 10.71 29.72 31.34
C ALA A 27 11.58 28.67 30.61
N GLN A 28 11.05 27.48 30.32
CA GLN A 28 11.74 26.38 29.65
C GLN A 28 11.09 26.04 28.29
N PRO A 29 11.17 26.94 27.29
CA PRO A 29 10.47 26.77 26.01
C PRO A 29 10.91 25.51 25.26
N PHE A 30 12.19 25.14 25.36
CA PHE A 30 12.69 23.91 24.73
C PHE A 30 12.01 22.65 25.27
N ALA A 31 11.71 22.58 26.58
CA ALA A 31 11.01 21.43 27.16
C ALA A 31 9.58 21.31 26.61
N ALA A 32 8.89 22.45 26.44
CA ALA A 32 7.57 22.50 25.83
C ALA A 32 7.59 22.05 24.36
N GLU A 33 8.62 22.46 23.60
CA GLU A 33 8.83 22.00 22.22
C GLU A 33 9.06 20.49 22.16
N GLN A 34 9.91 19.92 23.02
CA GLN A 34 10.14 18.48 23.06
C GLN A 34 8.87 17.70 23.43
N ALA A 35 8.08 18.19 24.39
CA ALA A 35 6.79 17.58 24.73
C ALA A 35 5.79 17.65 23.57
N GLY A 36 5.79 18.76 22.82
CA GLY A 36 5.02 18.90 21.57
C GLY A 36 5.45 17.89 20.49
N LEU A 37 6.76 17.68 20.32
CA LEU A 37 7.29 16.69 19.39
C LEU A 37 6.88 15.26 19.77
N ILE A 38 6.91 14.93 21.07
CA ILE A 38 6.43 13.64 21.57
C ILE A 38 4.94 13.46 21.25
N LEU A 39 4.10 14.48 21.49
CA LEU A 39 2.68 14.43 21.15
C LEU A 39 2.46 14.21 19.65
N ALA A 40 3.15 14.96 18.80
CA ALA A 40 3.08 14.80 17.35
C ALA A 40 3.50 13.39 16.90
N THR A 41 4.52 12.83 17.57
CA THR A 41 4.98 11.45 17.31
C THR A 41 3.93 10.42 17.72
N LEU A 42 3.30 10.58 18.90
CA LEU A 42 2.22 9.70 19.35
C LEU A 42 1.00 9.76 18.42
N ASP A 43 0.64 10.96 17.96
CA ASP A 43 -0.43 11.14 16.97
C ASP A 43 -0.12 10.41 15.65
N ARG A 44 1.12 10.54 15.15
CA ARG A 44 1.58 9.81 13.97
C ARG A 44 1.52 8.29 14.16
N VAL A 45 1.99 7.77 15.29
CA VAL A 45 1.98 6.32 15.56
C VAL A 45 0.54 5.81 15.62
N LEU A 46 -0.37 6.54 16.27
CA LEU A 46 -1.78 6.16 16.34
C LEU A 46 -2.48 6.16 14.97
N ASP A 47 -2.16 7.11 14.09
CA ASP A 47 -2.69 7.18 12.72
C ASP A 47 -2.27 5.97 11.88
N VAL A 48 -0.98 5.62 11.95
CA VAL A 48 -0.40 4.51 11.15
C VAL A 48 -0.76 3.15 11.75
N GLN A 49 -0.63 2.96 13.06
CA GLN A 49 -0.90 1.69 13.73
C GLN A 49 -2.34 1.21 13.50
N ALA A 50 -3.32 2.13 13.51
CA ALA A 50 -4.72 1.79 13.24
C ALA A 50 -4.94 1.19 11.84
N SER A 51 -3.99 1.41 10.93
CA SER A 51 -4.06 0.99 9.54
C SER A 51 -3.06 -0.12 9.19
N GLU A 52 -2.19 -0.56 10.12
CA GLU A 52 -1.08 -1.49 9.85
C GLU A 52 -1.57 -2.82 9.23
N TYR A 53 -2.50 -3.51 9.89
CA TYR A 53 -3.03 -4.76 9.34
C TYR A 53 -3.71 -4.57 7.99
N ARG A 54 -4.53 -3.52 7.84
CA ARG A 54 -5.19 -3.23 6.56
C ARG A 54 -4.19 -2.89 5.45
N TYR A 55 -3.08 -2.25 5.80
CA TYR A 55 -1.98 -1.96 4.89
C TYR A 55 -1.39 -3.25 4.36
N ASP A 56 -0.98 -4.14 5.25
CA ASP A 56 -0.35 -5.41 4.89
C ASP A 56 -1.30 -6.29 4.06
N VAL A 57 -2.61 -6.27 4.36
CA VAL A 57 -3.63 -6.99 3.56
C VAL A 57 -3.75 -6.43 2.13
N VAL A 58 -3.81 -5.10 1.98
CA VAL A 58 -3.88 -4.46 0.65
C VAL A 58 -2.58 -4.68 -0.13
N GLU A 59 -1.43 -4.59 0.53
CA GLU A 59 -0.14 -4.85 -0.11
C GLU A 59 -0.02 -6.31 -0.57
N HIS A 60 -0.50 -7.25 0.24
CA HIS A 60 -0.57 -8.66 -0.12
C HIS A 60 -1.46 -8.90 -1.35
N ALA A 61 -2.66 -8.33 -1.34
CA ALA A 61 -3.59 -8.42 -2.46
C ALA A 61 -3.00 -7.84 -3.75
N ASP A 62 -2.34 -6.68 -3.68
CA ASP A 62 -1.68 -6.06 -4.82
C ASP A 62 -0.51 -6.93 -5.35
N ALA A 63 0.32 -7.49 -4.46
CA ALA A 63 1.47 -8.31 -4.84
C ALA A 63 1.04 -9.62 -5.50
N THR A 64 0.01 -10.28 -4.97
CA THR A 64 -0.55 -11.52 -5.56
C THR A 64 -1.28 -11.25 -6.87
N ALA A 65 -2.02 -10.15 -6.97
CA ALA A 65 -2.69 -9.78 -8.21
C ALA A 65 -1.70 -9.42 -9.34
N LEU A 66 -0.63 -8.69 -9.02
CA LEU A 66 0.45 -8.40 -9.97
C LEU A 66 1.13 -9.70 -10.44
N GLU A 67 1.42 -10.62 -9.53
CA GLU A 67 2.03 -11.91 -9.88
C GLU A 67 1.14 -12.70 -10.83
N ARG A 68 -0.17 -12.78 -10.56
CA ARG A 68 -1.17 -13.42 -11.42
C ARG A 68 -1.29 -12.74 -12.78
N ALA A 69 -1.33 -11.40 -12.83
CA ALA A 69 -1.42 -10.66 -14.08
C ALA A 69 -0.18 -10.88 -14.97
N LEU A 70 1.02 -10.86 -14.39
CA LEU A 70 2.26 -11.18 -15.11
C LEU A 70 2.31 -12.66 -15.53
N ALA A 71 1.74 -13.56 -14.74
CA ALA A 71 1.62 -14.97 -15.09
C ALA A 71 0.73 -15.19 -16.32
N ALA A 72 -0.45 -14.57 -16.31
CA ALA A 72 -1.40 -14.61 -17.41
C ALA A 72 -0.78 -14.03 -18.69
N LEU A 73 -0.06 -12.91 -18.59
CA LEU A 73 0.59 -12.27 -19.74
C LEU A 73 1.69 -13.14 -20.39
N GLY A 74 2.36 -13.98 -19.60
CA GLY A 74 3.38 -14.92 -20.09
C GLY A 74 2.83 -16.26 -20.58
N SER A 75 1.52 -16.51 -20.45
CA SER A 75 0.90 -17.74 -20.94
C SER A 75 0.78 -17.74 -22.48
N ALA A 76 0.90 -18.92 -23.09
CA ALA A 76 0.86 -19.07 -24.56
C ALA A 76 -0.50 -18.66 -25.17
N ASP A 77 -1.56 -18.64 -24.36
CA ASP A 77 -2.92 -18.26 -24.75
C ASP A 77 -3.21 -16.75 -24.56
N ALA A 78 -2.22 -15.96 -24.12
CA ALA A 78 -2.40 -14.52 -23.96
C ALA A 78 -2.65 -13.87 -25.34
N PRO A 79 -3.72 -13.06 -25.52
CA PRO A 79 -3.98 -12.39 -26.79
C PRO A 79 -2.79 -11.52 -27.18
N SER A 80 -2.23 -11.72 -28.38
CA SER A 80 -1.11 -10.92 -28.89
C SER A 80 -1.49 -9.45 -28.99
N ALA A 81 -0.52 -8.56 -28.80
CA ALA A 81 -0.70 -7.10 -28.66
C ALA A 81 -1.34 -6.37 -29.87
N GLY A 82 -1.88 -7.09 -30.86
CA GLY A 82 -2.62 -6.56 -32.00
C GLY A 82 -4.05 -7.10 -32.14
N ALA A 83 -4.55 -7.92 -31.19
CA ALA A 83 -5.94 -8.32 -31.14
C ALA A 83 -6.67 -7.42 -30.12
N ASP A 84 -7.66 -6.69 -30.64
CA ASP A 84 -8.79 -6.01 -29.98
C ASP A 84 -8.69 -5.78 -28.46
N THR A 85 -8.90 -4.53 -28.02
CA THR A 85 -8.94 -4.07 -26.62
C THR A 85 -10.11 -4.66 -25.83
N GLY A 86 -10.24 -5.97 -25.84
CA GLY A 86 -11.12 -6.74 -24.98
C GLY A 86 -10.46 -6.82 -23.62
N ASP A 87 -10.96 -6.01 -22.70
CA ASP A 87 -11.26 -6.39 -21.32
C ASP A 87 -10.55 -7.70 -20.93
N VAL A 88 -9.46 -7.60 -20.16
CA VAL A 88 -8.87 -8.77 -19.48
C VAL A 88 -9.87 -9.16 -18.39
N ARG A 89 -11.01 -9.67 -18.86
CA ARG A 89 -12.13 -10.17 -18.08
C ARG A 89 -11.64 -11.41 -17.40
N ASP A 90 -11.53 -11.30 -16.09
CA ASP A 90 -11.76 -12.36 -15.12
C ASP A 90 -11.36 -13.75 -15.62
N ALA A 91 -10.10 -14.09 -15.38
CA ALA A 91 -9.78 -15.43 -14.92
C ALA A 91 -10.28 -15.62 -13.47
N ASP A 92 -11.53 -15.23 -13.22
CA ASP A 92 -12.24 -15.31 -11.95
C ASP A 92 -13.28 -16.42 -12.10
N SER A 93 -12.80 -17.67 -12.07
CA SER A 93 -13.63 -18.81 -11.71
C SER A 93 -12.91 -19.86 -10.87
N ASP A 94 -11.64 -19.66 -10.54
CA ASP A 94 -11.06 -20.25 -9.35
C ASP A 94 -10.87 -19.11 -8.37
N SER A 95 -11.92 -18.88 -7.57
CA SER A 95 -11.78 -18.34 -6.23
C SER A 95 -10.84 -19.25 -5.46
N ASP A 96 -9.55 -19.16 -5.73
CA ASP A 96 -8.54 -19.72 -4.86
C ASP A 96 -8.62 -18.82 -3.64
N ASP A 97 -9.31 -19.35 -2.62
CA ASP A 97 -9.29 -18.91 -1.23
C ASP A 97 -7.83 -18.77 -0.81
N THR A 98 -7.20 -17.68 -1.25
CA THR A 98 -5.89 -17.28 -0.78
C THR A 98 -6.19 -16.78 0.62
N GLU A 99 -6.24 -17.72 1.55
CA GLU A 99 -6.48 -17.50 2.96
C GLU A 99 -5.48 -16.42 3.39
N VAL A 100 -6.02 -15.23 3.67
CA VAL A 100 -5.20 -14.10 4.11
C VAL A 100 -4.69 -14.46 5.48
N PRO A 101 -3.37 -14.60 5.69
CA PRO A 101 -2.85 -14.95 7.00
C PRO A 101 -3.32 -13.94 8.06
N ASP A 102 -3.84 -14.44 9.17
CA ASP A 102 -4.23 -13.61 10.32
C ASP A 102 -2.99 -13.05 11.06
N ASP A 103 -1.86 -13.72 10.93
CA ASP A 103 -0.58 -13.29 11.48
C ASP A 103 0.14 -12.31 10.54
N LEU A 104 0.57 -11.17 11.09
CA LEU A 104 1.22 -10.10 10.32
C LEU A 104 2.58 -10.52 9.75
N ASP A 105 3.36 -11.32 10.48
CA ASP A 105 4.68 -11.73 10.01
C ASP A 105 4.55 -12.76 8.88
N GLU A 106 3.57 -13.67 8.99
CA GLU A 106 3.21 -14.59 7.89
C GLU A 106 2.70 -13.84 6.66
N LEU A 107 1.81 -12.85 6.85
CA LEU A 107 1.28 -12.01 5.78
C LEU A 107 2.42 -11.28 5.05
N ARG A 108 3.34 -10.64 5.79
CA ARG A 108 4.51 -9.94 5.23
C ARG A 108 5.46 -10.88 4.50
N ALA A 109 5.71 -12.06 5.05
CA ALA A 109 6.52 -13.09 4.40
C ALA A 109 5.88 -13.54 3.08
N SER A 110 4.57 -13.75 3.07
CA SER A 110 3.79 -14.13 1.89
C SER A 110 3.80 -13.04 0.81
N THR A 111 3.59 -11.78 1.20
CA THR A 111 3.70 -10.59 0.33
C THR A 111 5.09 -10.50 -0.30
N THR A 112 6.14 -10.67 0.49
CA THR A 112 7.53 -10.66 -0.01
C THR A 112 7.77 -11.79 -1.02
N ALA A 113 7.23 -12.98 -0.77
CA ALA A 113 7.34 -14.11 -1.68
C ALA A 113 6.60 -13.86 -3.00
N ALA A 114 5.39 -13.28 -2.95
CA ALA A 114 4.62 -12.88 -4.12
C ALA A 114 5.34 -11.81 -4.95
N ALA A 115 5.86 -10.76 -4.30
CA ALA A 115 6.65 -9.72 -4.98
C ALA A 115 7.87 -10.27 -5.69
N LYS A 116 8.61 -11.20 -5.07
CA LYS A 116 9.76 -11.89 -5.71
C LYS A 116 9.34 -12.74 -6.91
N ARG A 117 8.18 -13.40 -6.86
CA ARG A 117 7.63 -14.14 -8.01
C ARG A 117 7.25 -13.20 -9.15
N ALA A 118 6.54 -12.11 -8.84
CA ALA A 118 6.20 -11.06 -9.80
C ALA A 118 7.46 -10.48 -10.48
N GLU A 119 8.49 -10.13 -9.71
CA GLU A 119 9.75 -9.59 -10.24
C GLU A 119 10.43 -10.56 -11.23
N ARG A 120 10.45 -11.86 -10.93
CA ARG A 120 10.99 -12.87 -11.86
C ARG A 120 10.19 -12.92 -13.15
N ARG A 121 8.86 -13.02 -13.07
CA ARG A 121 7.99 -13.04 -14.26
C ARG A 121 8.13 -11.78 -15.10
N PHE A 122 8.19 -10.62 -14.45
CA PHE A 122 8.44 -9.35 -15.12
C PHE A 122 9.74 -9.38 -15.91
N ARG A 123 10.84 -9.84 -15.29
CA ARG A 123 12.14 -9.96 -15.95
C ARG A 123 12.08 -10.89 -17.16
N ASP A 124 11.36 -12.00 -17.07
CA ASP A 124 11.21 -12.95 -18.17
C ASP A 124 10.43 -12.34 -19.35
N LEU A 125 9.49 -11.43 -19.09
CA LEU A 125 8.70 -10.74 -20.11
C LEU A 125 9.43 -9.59 -20.79
N LEU A 126 10.50 -9.04 -20.19
CA LEU A 126 11.21 -7.86 -20.72
C LEU A 126 11.90 -8.09 -22.07
N THR A 127 12.17 -9.35 -22.43
CA THR A 127 12.79 -9.73 -23.70
C THR A 127 11.78 -10.20 -24.75
N THR A 128 10.48 -10.14 -24.43
CA THR A 128 9.38 -10.56 -25.30
C THR A 128 8.68 -9.35 -25.93
N ASP A 129 7.77 -9.60 -26.87
CA ASP A 129 6.83 -8.60 -27.40
C ASP A 129 5.85 -8.07 -26.35
N ARG A 130 5.81 -8.67 -25.14
CA ARG A 130 4.95 -8.28 -24.02
C ARG A 130 5.60 -7.31 -23.03
N ALA A 131 6.83 -6.87 -23.29
CA ALA A 131 7.58 -6.02 -22.37
C ALA A 131 6.81 -4.75 -21.97
N ASP A 132 6.12 -4.10 -22.90
CA ASP A 132 5.38 -2.86 -22.63
C ASP A 132 4.14 -3.09 -21.75
N ALA A 133 3.38 -4.14 -22.01
CA ALA A 133 2.28 -4.56 -21.14
C ALA A 133 2.78 -4.91 -19.73
N ALA A 134 3.91 -5.62 -19.63
CA ALA A 134 4.53 -5.95 -18.34
C ALA A 134 5.00 -4.69 -17.59
N ARG A 135 5.57 -3.70 -18.29
CA ARG A 135 5.94 -2.39 -17.71
C ARG A 135 4.72 -1.62 -17.23
N ALA A 136 3.61 -1.66 -17.97
CA ALA A 136 2.37 -1.00 -17.58
C ALA A 136 1.82 -1.57 -16.26
N LEU A 137 1.82 -2.90 -16.11
CA LEU A 137 1.42 -3.57 -14.86
C LEU A 137 2.32 -3.17 -13.68
N MET A 138 3.66 -3.23 -13.86
CA MET A 138 4.60 -2.79 -12.82
C MET A 138 4.43 -1.31 -12.45
N ALA A 139 4.23 -0.44 -13.45
CA ALA A 139 4.01 0.98 -13.21
C ALA A 139 2.71 1.23 -12.44
N HIS A 140 1.65 0.46 -12.69
CA HIS A 140 0.42 0.53 -11.92
C HIS A 140 0.62 0.11 -10.46
N ALA A 141 1.26 -1.03 -10.21
CA ALA A 141 1.62 -1.47 -8.86
C ALA A 141 2.45 -0.43 -8.10
N ALA A 142 3.47 0.13 -8.76
CA ALA A 142 4.35 1.15 -8.18
C ALA A 142 3.58 2.42 -7.80
N ARG A 143 2.62 2.87 -8.63
CA ARG A 143 1.77 4.02 -8.30
C ARG A 143 0.93 3.78 -7.05
N ARG A 144 0.28 2.61 -6.94
CA ARG A 144 -0.53 2.26 -5.78
C ARG A 144 0.29 2.17 -4.50
N SER A 145 1.45 1.52 -4.56
CA SER A 145 2.40 1.44 -3.43
C SER A 145 2.89 2.84 -3.03
N THR A 146 3.30 3.67 -3.98
CA THR A 146 3.73 5.05 -3.72
C THR A 146 2.62 5.86 -3.05
N GLU A 147 1.38 5.72 -3.51
CA GLU A 147 0.23 6.41 -2.91
C GLU A 147 0.03 6.04 -1.45
N ARG A 148 0.15 4.75 -1.09
CA ARG A 148 0.08 4.29 0.30
C ARG A 148 1.22 4.85 1.14
N GLU A 149 2.46 4.76 0.65
CA GLU A 149 3.64 5.26 1.36
C GLU A 149 3.57 6.77 1.63
N LEU A 150 3.14 7.54 0.63
CA LEU A 150 2.92 8.99 0.79
C LEU A 150 1.85 9.30 1.83
N ALA A 151 0.74 8.54 1.83
CA ALA A 151 -0.32 8.72 2.82
C ALA A 151 0.13 8.32 4.24
N ALA A 152 0.88 7.22 4.40
CA ALA A 152 1.48 6.81 5.67
C ALA A 152 2.53 7.81 6.18
N ALA A 153 3.22 8.49 5.28
CA ALA A 153 4.20 9.53 5.59
C ALA A 153 3.61 10.95 5.71
N ARG A 154 2.29 11.17 5.52
CA ARG A 154 1.66 12.51 5.48
C ARG A 154 1.98 13.40 6.68
N MET A 155 2.10 12.81 7.87
CA MET A 155 2.33 13.54 9.12
C MET A 155 3.80 13.89 9.37
N THR A 156 4.72 13.44 8.51
CA THR A 156 6.16 13.74 8.64
C THR A 156 6.54 15.14 8.14
N GLY A 157 5.65 15.80 7.39
CA GLY A 157 5.92 17.11 6.78
C GLY A 157 6.74 17.06 5.49
N PHE A 158 7.19 15.88 5.02
CA PHE A 158 7.91 15.74 3.75
C PHE A 158 6.98 15.59 2.53
N PRO A 159 6.01 14.65 2.51
CA PRO A 159 5.13 14.51 1.37
C PRO A 159 3.92 15.45 1.46
N ARG A 160 3.54 16.07 0.33
CA ARG A 160 2.24 16.77 0.18
C ARG A 160 1.11 15.78 -0.13
N ALA A 161 0.92 14.79 0.73
CA ALA A 161 -0.17 13.83 0.58
C ALA A 161 -1.50 14.47 1.02
N VAL A 162 -2.56 14.29 0.21
CA VAL A 162 -3.84 14.99 0.37
C VAL A 162 -4.87 14.19 1.18
N GLY A 163 -4.55 12.94 1.56
CA GLY A 163 -5.49 12.03 2.23
C GLY A 163 -4.86 11.22 3.35
N SER A 164 -5.71 10.67 4.22
CA SER A 164 -5.29 9.73 5.26
C SER A 164 -4.95 8.37 4.67
N ILE A 165 -4.07 7.61 5.33
CA ILE A 165 -3.78 6.23 4.92
C ILE A 165 -5.04 5.36 4.93
N ALA A 166 -5.96 5.57 5.88
CA ALA A 166 -7.22 4.84 5.96
C ALA A 166 -8.10 5.02 4.71
N GLU A 167 -8.22 6.24 4.19
CA GLU A 167 -8.99 6.53 2.97
C GLU A 167 -8.35 5.91 1.72
N VAL A 168 -7.02 5.98 1.61
CA VAL A 168 -6.27 5.34 0.51
C VAL A 168 -6.50 3.83 0.53
N LEU A 169 -6.34 3.18 1.68
CA LEU A 169 -6.55 1.74 1.83
C LEU A 169 -8.00 1.35 1.53
N ALA A 170 -8.99 2.11 2.00
CA ALA A 170 -10.39 1.82 1.72
C ALA A 170 -10.71 1.85 0.22
N ARG A 171 -10.20 2.87 -0.50
CA ARG A 171 -10.36 2.95 -1.97
C ARG A 171 -9.63 1.81 -2.67
N GLN A 172 -8.39 1.53 -2.26
CA GLN A 172 -7.55 0.52 -2.89
C GLN A 172 -8.05 -0.91 -2.65
N ALA A 173 -8.73 -1.16 -1.53
CA ALA A 173 -9.39 -2.44 -1.24
C ALA A 173 -10.59 -2.71 -2.17
N THR A 174 -11.23 -1.66 -2.70
CA THR A 174 -12.37 -1.78 -3.62
C THR A 174 -11.99 -1.82 -5.10
N SER A 175 -10.84 -1.24 -5.47
CA SER A 175 -10.34 -1.25 -6.85
C SER A 175 -9.44 -2.46 -7.07
N SER A 176 -9.79 -3.37 -7.98
CA SER A 176 -8.94 -4.51 -8.30
C SER A 176 -7.76 -4.07 -9.17
N PHE A 177 -6.68 -4.85 -9.15
CA PHE A 177 -5.56 -4.70 -10.08
C PHE A 177 -5.95 -4.97 -11.55
N GLY A 178 -7.16 -5.52 -11.79
CA GLY A 178 -7.69 -5.90 -13.10
C GLY A 178 -8.28 -4.76 -13.93
N ASP A 179 -8.60 -3.60 -13.33
CA ASP A 179 -9.13 -2.43 -14.06
C ASP A 179 -8.07 -1.69 -14.91
N VAL A 180 -6.89 -2.28 -15.10
CA VAL A 180 -5.79 -1.67 -15.87
C VAL A 180 -6.03 -1.87 -17.35
N ALA A 181 -6.59 -0.85 -18.00
CA ALA A 181 -6.49 -0.70 -19.45
C ALA A 181 -5.01 -0.57 -19.83
N VAL A 182 -4.46 -1.58 -20.51
CA VAL A 182 -3.16 -1.46 -21.19
C VAL A 182 -3.41 -0.63 -22.46
N PRO A 183 -2.89 0.60 -22.56
CA PRO A 183 -3.06 1.37 -23.79
C PRO A 183 -2.36 0.63 -24.93
N ALA A 184 -3.08 0.41 -26.03
CA ALA A 184 -2.58 -0.30 -27.21
C ALA A 184 -1.40 0.42 -27.87
N ASP A 185 -1.22 1.72 -27.58
CA ASP A 185 -0.15 2.54 -28.14
C ASP A 185 0.45 3.43 -27.05
N GLY A 186 1.78 3.54 -27.05
CA GLY A 186 2.61 4.26 -26.10
C GLY A 186 2.46 5.79 -26.10
N GLU A 187 1.25 6.31 -26.00
CA GLU A 187 1.01 7.74 -25.73
C GLU A 187 0.68 7.99 -24.26
N VAL A 188 1.70 8.47 -23.54
CA VAL A 188 1.53 9.11 -22.24
C VAL A 188 0.86 10.47 -22.48
N THR A 189 -0.46 10.54 -22.32
CA THR A 189 -1.16 11.82 -22.21
C THR A 189 -1.24 12.24 -20.75
N THR A 190 -0.48 13.28 -20.40
CA THR A 190 -0.61 14.00 -19.14
C THR A 190 -1.87 14.88 -19.17
N ARG A 191 -2.70 14.76 -18.14
CA ARG A 191 -3.57 15.85 -17.69
C ARG A 191 -3.51 15.97 -16.19
#